data_AF-A0A8S1H2H1-F1
#
_entry.id   AF-A0A8S1H2H1-F1
#
_cell.length_a   1.000
_cell.length_b   1.000
_cell.length_c   1.000
_cell.angle_alpha   90.00
_cell.angle_beta   90.00
_cell.angle_gamma   90.00
#
_symmetry.space_group_name_H-M   'P 1'
#
loop_
_entity.id
_entity.type
_entity.pdbx_description
1 polymer ?
#
loop_
_entity_poly.entity_id
_entity_poly.type
_entity_poly.pdbx_seq_one_letter_code
_entity_poly.pdbx_strand_id
1 'polypeptide(L)'
;MVATKIWVILIEKNKRKIAAIPPHIKTLEVLQVPLRINCSVPMCKGPLSQIYCYGDILTAAWQFGLQKTCPGDKLRVPAEDVLTAFSRLSYPLHRDVFQNFCKESFEITTYLQPTNLVDWKVHPPFLNNITDPDRKKLAATLHEKWSFLARKVERRVFENRDLFPIWPVKYPFVVPGGRFDVYFYWDMYWIVKGLLVSELNTTVWGIIENFHSIVQEHGFIPNSGNIQLSRRTQPPLFIHMINDYVNKTGDTKSLSRWMTSMEKEMEFWFKNRTINLPAGKLFLYRSETDCPRPENLLGDYDLGINSSNPRATWQSIASACESGWDFSSRWMDRSGPRAYDPATIHTADIVPVDLNVFMARNMAYLSNFHKILGNKTASEQYWKKFEEIRDTLHSAFWVKETGAWFDFDLTTKNHSSCFSPSNIFPLLLSGLNRFDSEIEKYVRSTGILDYDAGIPTTLNVPSDQQWDFPNVWAPNQHLLIESFRATQNKFLHTAANEQTDKFVKAVYNGLFHPPPGKIGSIWEKYDARSTSGASGGGGEYEVQEGFGWTNGAVMDMVWNNRNTPRRDPPNRDIFSSPLQATVIIGLWTLSALMALWFVVATCCKKTRPNHLDSESQASRSLLSNMEDDDDF
;
A
#
# COMPACT_ATOMS: atom_id res chain seq x y z
N MET A 1 -40.95 13.70 -16.44
CA MET A 1 -40.97 14.34 -17.78
C MET A 1 -40.75 15.82 -17.52
N VAL A 2 -39.63 16.49 -17.71
CA VAL A 2 -38.35 16.28 -18.41
C VAL A 2 -37.36 17.10 -17.58
N ALA A 3 -36.31 16.50 -16.99
CA ALA A 3 -34.93 16.89 -17.32
C ALA A 3 -33.95 15.86 -16.76
N THR A 4 -34.11 14.62 -17.21
CA THR A 4 -33.06 13.60 -17.24
C THR A 4 -31.99 14.05 -18.25
N LYS A 5 -31.07 14.96 -17.88
CA LYS A 5 -29.98 15.40 -18.79
C LYS A 5 -28.83 16.17 -18.14
N ILE A 6 -28.40 15.82 -16.92
CA ILE A 6 -27.11 16.28 -16.38
C ILE A 6 -26.54 15.15 -15.52
N TRP A 7 -25.86 14.16 -16.10
CA TRP A 7 -24.92 13.26 -15.38
C TRP A 7 -24.07 12.36 -16.31
N VAL A 8 -23.91 12.73 -17.59
CA VAL A 8 -23.12 11.96 -18.59
C VAL A 8 -21.95 12.74 -19.19
N ILE A 9 -21.66 13.96 -18.73
CA ILE A 9 -20.53 14.75 -19.24
C ILE A 9 -19.65 15.17 -18.07
N LEU A 10 -18.81 14.25 -17.60
CA LEU A 10 -17.55 14.51 -16.87
C LEU A 10 -16.71 13.24 -16.62
N ILE A 11 -16.92 12.15 -17.39
CA ILE A 11 -16.15 10.90 -17.26
C ILE A 11 -14.99 10.78 -18.28
N GLU A 12 -14.80 11.75 -19.19
CA GLU A 12 -13.82 11.61 -20.29
C GLU A 12 -12.61 12.57 -20.31
N LYS A 13 -12.32 13.29 -19.23
CA LYS A 13 -11.09 14.09 -19.13
C LYS A 13 -10.33 13.87 -17.82
N ASN A 14 -10.00 12.62 -17.53
CA ASN A 14 -8.79 12.30 -16.79
C ASN A 14 -8.05 11.20 -17.54
N LYS A 15 -7.32 11.60 -18.59
CA LYS A 15 -6.30 10.75 -19.21
C LYS A 15 -5.22 10.51 -18.16
N ARG A 16 -5.41 9.41 -17.43
CA ARG A 16 -4.44 8.57 -16.71
C ARG A 16 -2.98 8.91 -17.08
N LYS A 17 -2.34 9.82 -16.32
CA LYS A 17 -0.87 9.88 -16.24
C LYS A 17 -0.39 8.72 -15.35
N ILE A 18 -0.48 7.52 -15.89
CA ILE A 18 0.10 6.31 -15.30
C ILE A 18 1.54 6.18 -15.82
N ALA A 19 2.47 5.97 -14.87
CA ALA A 19 3.92 5.73 -15.00
C ALA A 19 4.56 6.45 -16.19
N ALA A 20 5.19 7.59 -15.93
CA ALA A 20 6.10 8.17 -16.90
C ALA A 20 7.14 7.11 -17.24
N ILE A 21 7.36 6.87 -18.53
CA ILE A 21 8.56 6.19 -18.99
C ILE A 21 9.73 6.88 -18.26
N PRO A 22 10.63 6.13 -17.58
CA PRO A 22 11.76 6.73 -16.91
C PRO A 22 12.42 7.74 -17.85
N PRO A 23 12.84 8.93 -17.38
CA PRO A 23 13.27 10.04 -18.25
C PRO A 23 14.42 9.68 -19.22
N HIS A 24 15.06 8.53 -19.03
CA HIS A 24 16.16 7.99 -19.83
C HIS A 24 15.71 7.07 -20.99
N ILE A 25 14.50 6.52 -20.96
CA ILE A 25 14.01 5.64 -22.03
C ILE A 25 13.27 6.51 -23.05
N LYS A 26 13.92 6.81 -24.17
CA LYS A 26 13.27 7.48 -25.29
C LYS A 26 12.34 6.51 -26.01
N THR A 27 11.09 6.91 -26.21
CA THR A 27 10.20 6.22 -27.15
C THR A 27 10.85 6.24 -28.53
N LEU A 28 10.94 5.08 -29.15
CA LEU A 28 11.54 4.91 -30.47
C LEU A 28 10.47 5.09 -31.55
N GLU A 29 10.87 5.55 -32.73
CA GLU A 29 10.00 5.56 -33.92
C GLU A 29 10.33 4.39 -34.86
N VAL A 30 11.52 3.80 -34.72
CA VAL A 30 12.03 2.68 -35.51
C VAL A 30 12.80 1.71 -34.61
N LEU A 31 12.53 0.41 -34.72
CA LEU A 31 13.24 -0.67 -34.03
C LEU A 31 14.02 -1.54 -35.01
N GLN A 32 15.30 -1.78 -34.73
CA GLN A 32 16.09 -2.76 -35.50
C GLN A 32 15.68 -4.18 -35.15
N VAL A 33 15.52 -4.44 -33.85
CA VAL A 33 14.93 -5.64 -33.28
C VAL A 33 14.30 -5.27 -31.92
N PRO A 34 13.29 -6.02 -31.44
CA PRO A 34 12.75 -5.83 -30.10
C PRO A 34 13.79 -6.14 -29.02
N LEU A 35 13.67 -5.50 -27.87
CA LEU A 35 14.54 -5.73 -26.72
C LEU A 35 14.47 -7.19 -26.28
N ARG A 36 15.61 -7.88 -26.27
CA ARG A 36 15.71 -9.24 -25.74
C ARG A 36 16.07 -9.21 -24.27
N ILE A 37 15.19 -9.76 -23.45
CA ILE A 37 15.39 -9.85 -22.00
C ILE A 37 15.95 -11.23 -21.66
N ASN A 38 17.11 -11.27 -21.01
CA ASN A 38 17.74 -12.51 -20.58
C ASN A 38 17.19 -12.99 -19.22
N CYS A 39 16.02 -13.61 -19.26
CA CYS A 39 15.39 -14.27 -18.12
C CYS A 39 14.86 -15.66 -18.53
N SER A 40 14.48 -16.51 -17.59
CA SER A 40 14.09 -17.90 -17.89
C SER A 40 12.68 -18.26 -17.43
N VAL A 41 12.15 -17.56 -16.43
CA VAL A 41 10.90 -17.88 -15.78
C VAL A 41 9.98 -16.67 -15.95
N PRO A 42 9.11 -16.65 -16.98
CA PRO A 42 8.24 -15.51 -17.23
C PRO A 42 7.11 -15.40 -16.20
N MET A 43 6.49 -14.23 -16.12
CA MET A 43 5.47 -13.91 -15.11
C MET A 43 4.17 -14.71 -15.22
N CYS A 44 3.91 -15.35 -16.36
CA CYS A 44 2.74 -16.21 -16.56
C CYS A 44 3.07 -17.43 -17.45
N LYS A 45 2.10 -18.34 -17.60
CA LYS A 45 2.16 -19.52 -18.48
C LYS A 45 0.97 -19.52 -19.42
N GLY A 46 0.99 -20.43 -20.39
CA GLY A 46 -0.13 -20.69 -21.29
C GLY A 46 -0.04 -19.93 -22.62
N PRO A 47 -1.04 -20.10 -23.50
CA PRO A 47 -1.00 -19.62 -24.89
C PRO A 47 -0.82 -18.10 -25.01
N LEU A 48 -1.33 -17.34 -24.04
CA LEU A 48 -1.27 -15.87 -24.01
C LEU A 48 0.09 -15.31 -23.54
N SER A 49 0.98 -16.17 -23.02
CA SER A 49 2.15 -15.70 -22.27
C SER A 49 3.20 -14.98 -23.12
N GLN A 50 3.42 -15.39 -24.38
CA GLN A 50 4.35 -14.72 -25.32
C GLN A 50 3.83 -13.36 -25.84
N ILE A 51 2.57 -13.04 -25.57
CA ILE A 51 1.96 -11.78 -25.96
C ILE A 51 1.95 -10.86 -24.75
N TYR A 52 1.41 -11.34 -23.63
CA TYR A 52 1.08 -10.51 -22.47
C TYR A 52 2.15 -10.50 -21.38
N CYS A 53 3.02 -11.51 -21.29
CA CYS A 53 3.88 -11.70 -20.12
C CYS A 53 5.38 -11.68 -20.43
N TYR A 54 5.76 -12.02 -21.65
CA TYR A 54 7.12 -11.92 -22.16
C TYR A 54 7.06 -11.91 -23.69
N GLY A 55 8.19 -11.66 -24.35
CA GLY A 55 8.30 -11.77 -25.81
C GLY A 55 8.28 -10.43 -26.54
N ASP A 56 8.51 -10.53 -27.84
CA ASP A 56 8.85 -9.40 -28.71
C ASP A 56 7.70 -8.40 -28.92
N ILE A 57 6.45 -8.87 -28.85
CA ILE A 57 5.28 -7.98 -28.94
C ILE A 57 5.24 -7.03 -27.73
N LEU A 58 5.45 -7.59 -26.53
CA LEU A 58 5.41 -6.83 -25.29
C LEU A 58 6.56 -5.82 -25.24
N THR A 59 7.78 -6.25 -25.57
CA THR A 59 8.96 -5.37 -25.54
C THR A 59 8.87 -4.27 -26.60
N ALA A 60 8.43 -4.59 -27.82
CA ALA A 60 8.22 -3.61 -28.87
C ALA A 60 7.18 -2.56 -28.46
N ALA A 61 6.07 -3.00 -27.85
CA ALA A 61 5.05 -2.08 -27.38
C ALA A 61 5.59 -1.10 -26.33
N TRP A 62 6.39 -1.57 -25.39
CA TRP A 62 7.06 -0.71 -24.42
C TRP A 62 8.06 0.26 -25.08
N GLN A 63 8.90 -0.22 -26.01
CA GLN A 63 9.89 0.62 -26.71
C GLN A 63 9.23 1.70 -27.60
N PHE A 64 8.05 1.43 -28.16
CA PHE A 64 7.24 2.38 -28.93
C PHE A 64 6.33 3.29 -28.09
N GLY A 65 6.27 3.10 -26.76
CA GLY A 65 5.37 3.83 -25.88
C GLY A 65 3.89 3.51 -26.10
N LEU A 66 3.57 2.26 -26.46
CA LEU A 66 2.23 1.74 -26.76
C LEU A 66 1.72 0.73 -25.73
N GLN A 67 2.45 0.51 -24.64
CA GLN A 67 2.15 -0.46 -23.57
C GLN A 67 0.75 -0.31 -22.94
N LYS A 68 0.11 0.86 -23.07
CA LYS A 68 -1.26 1.12 -22.58
C LYS A 68 -2.35 0.62 -23.51
N THR A 69 -2.00 0.30 -24.75
CA THR A 69 -2.94 -0.06 -25.83
C THR A 69 -2.55 -1.33 -26.57
N CYS A 70 -1.33 -1.80 -26.38
CA CYS A 70 -0.78 -2.98 -27.03
C CYS A 70 0.20 -3.69 -26.07
N PRO A 71 0.03 -5.00 -25.81
CA PRO A 71 -1.18 -5.78 -26.08
C PRO A 71 -2.43 -5.17 -25.43
N GLY A 72 -3.57 -5.19 -26.12
CA GLY A 72 -4.83 -4.64 -25.61
C GLY A 72 -5.55 -5.61 -24.65
N ASP A 73 -6.76 -5.27 -24.22
CA ASP A 73 -7.50 -6.06 -23.23
C ASP A 73 -8.02 -7.41 -23.76
N LYS A 74 -8.10 -7.58 -25.07
CA LYS A 74 -8.62 -8.80 -25.68
C LYS A 74 -7.94 -9.05 -27.02
N LEU A 75 -7.67 -10.31 -27.32
CA LEU A 75 -7.26 -10.72 -28.66
C LEU A 75 -8.45 -10.72 -29.63
N ARG A 76 -8.24 -10.23 -30.86
CA ARG A 76 -9.24 -10.31 -31.94
C ARG A 76 -9.26 -11.68 -32.62
N VAL A 77 -8.12 -12.37 -32.60
CA VAL A 77 -7.90 -13.69 -33.20
C VAL A 77 -7.10 -14.57 -32.21
N PRO A 78 -7.08 -15.90 -32.36
CA PRO A 78 -6.28 -16.78 -31.52
C PRO A 78 -4.81 -16.33 -31.36
N ALA A 79 -4.20 -16.65 -30.22
CA ALA A 79 -2.84 -16.22 -29.89
C ALA A 79 -1.80 -16.67 -30.94
N GLU A 80 -1.96 -17.86 -31.52
CA GLU A 80 -1.06 -18.36 -32.56
C GLU A 80 -1.09 -17.51 -33.84
N ASP A 81 -2.27 -17.00 -34.19
CA ASP A 81 -2.45 -16.14 -35.37
C ASP A 81 -1.83 -14.76 -35.12
N VAL A 82 -1.97 -14.22 -33.91
CA VAL A 82 -1.31 -12.97 -33.51
C VAL A 82 0.21 -13.11 -33.58
N LEU A 83 0.78 -14.19 -33.04
CA LEU A 83 2.22 -14.44 -33.07
C LEU A 83 2.72 -14.66 -34.50
N THR A 84 1.96 -15.38 -35.32
CA THR A 84 2.27 -15.59 -36.74
C THR A 84 2.24 -14.28 -37.51
N ALA A 85 1.21 -13.45 -37.31
CA ALA A 85 1.11 -12.13 -37.93
C ALA A 85 2.28 -11.22 -37.53
N PHE A 86 2.67 -11.22 -36.25
CA PHE A 86 3.83 -10.47 -35.77
C PHE A 86 5.14 -10.93 -36.42
N SER A 87 5.35 -12.24 -36.57
CA SER A 87 6.56 -12.80 -37.18
C SER A 87 6.76 -12.42 -38.66
N ARG A 88 5.70 -11.99 -39.35
CA ARG A 88 5.73 -11.53 -40.75
C ARG A 88 6.12 -10.05 -40.89
N LEU A 89 6.17 -9.30 -39.79
CA LEU A 89 6.60 -7.90 -39.83
C LEU A 89 8.09 -7.84 -40.21
N SER A 90 8.41 -6.92 -41.12
CA SER A 90 9.78 -6.73 -41.59
C SER A 90 10.56 -5.78 -40.69
N TYR A 91 11.86 -6.00 -40.57
CA TYR A 91 12.79 -5.10 -39.88
C TYR A 91 13.56 -4.23 -40.90
N PRO A 92 13.88 -2.96 -40.56
CA PRO A 92 13.55 -2.28 -39.31
C PRO A 92 12.04 -2.02 -39.15
N LEU A 93 11.52 -2.27 -37.96
CA LEU A 93 10.11 -2.17 -37.65
C LEU A 93 9.76 -0.72 -37.31
N HIS A 94 8.85 -0.12 -38.07
CA HIS A 94 8.36 1.23 -37.83
C HIS A 94 7.15 1.24 -36.89
N ARG A 95 7.03 2.32 -36.10
CA ARG A 95 5.98 2.48 -35.09
C ARG A 95 4.57 2.41 -35.66
N ASP A 96 4.32 3.02 -36.81
CA ASP A 96 3.03 3.03 -37.50
C ASP A 96 2.62 1.63 -37.99
N VAL A 97 3.57 0.86 -38.52
CA VAL A 97 3.38 -0.54 -38.91
C VAL A 97 3.00 -1.38 -37.69
N PHE A 98 3.73 -1.25 -36.58
CA PHE A 98 3.42 -1.96 -35.34
C PHE A 98 2.07 -1.52 -34.75
N GLN A 99 1.71 -0.24 -34.83
CA GLN A 99 0.39 0.24 -34.41
C GLN A 99 -0.74 -0.39 -35.23
N ASN A 100 -0.56 -0.56 -36.54
CA ASN A 100 -1.56 -1.22 -37.38
C ASN A 100 -1.69 -2.71 -37.02
N PHE A 101 -0.57 -3.41 -36.83
CA PHE A 101 -0.57 -4.77 -36.27
C PHE A 101 -1.35 -4.85 -34.95
N CYS A 102 -1.12 -3.89 -34.03
CA CYS A 102 -1.83 -3.86 -32.76
C CYS A 102 -3.35 -3.66 -32.92
N LYS A 103 -3.79 -2.79 -33.85
CA LYS A 103 -5.22 -2.56 -34.13
C LYS A 103 -5.91 -3.80 -34.69
N GLU A 104 -5.21 -4.55 -35.53
CA GLU A 104 -5.71 -5.79 -36.15
C GLU A 104 -5.72 -6.98 -35.17
N SER A 105 -4.78 -6.98 -34.22
CA SER A 105 -4.59 -8.10 -33.28
C SER A 105 -5.34 -7.93 -31.97
N PHE A 106 -5.55 -6.69 -31.51
CA PHE A 106 -6.06 -6.40 -30.16
C PHE A 106 -7.27 -5.47 -30.14
N GLU A 107 -8.07 -5.62 -29.09
CA GLU A 107 -9.22 -4.78 -28.77
C GLU A 107 -9.06 -4.21 -27.35
N ILE A 108 -9.37 -2.93 -27.16
CA ILE A 108 -9.46 -2.29 -25.83
C ILE A 108 -10.92 -2.41 -25.37
N THR A 109 -11.14 -3.10 -24.26
CA THR A 109 -12.47 -3.55 -23.87
C THR A 109 -12.51 -3.87 -22.37
N THR A 110 -13.69 -3.82 -21.74
CA THR A 110 -13.82 -4.13 -20.31
C THR A 110 -14.02 -5.63 -20.07
N TYR A 111 -13.38 -6.18 -19.04
CA TYR A 111 -13.68 -7.54 -18.56
C TYR A 111 -14.92 -7.58 -17.68
N LEU A 112 -15.18 -6.44 -17.02
CA LEU A 112 -16.11 -6.32 -15.93
C LEU A 112 -17.20 -5.32 -16.24
N GLN A 113 -18.38 -5.60 -15.70
CA GLN A 113 -19.50 -4.67 -15.69
C GLN A 113 -19.89 -4.34 -14.24
N PRO A 114 -20.38 -3.11 -13.97
CA PRO A 114 -21.02 -2.79 -12.70
C PRO A 114 -22.15 -3.77 -12.39
N THR A 115 -22.36 -4.05 -11.11
CA THR A 115 -23.45 -4.92 -10.68
C THR A 115 -23.99 -4.47 -9.33
N ASN A 116 -25.28 -4.70 -9.13
CA ASN A 116 -25.89 -4.53 -7.82
C ASN A 116 -25.52 -5.72 -6.93
N LEU A 117 -25.22 -5.43 -5.67
CA LEU A 117 -25.05 -6.43 -4.62
C LEU A 117 -26.42 -6.84 -4.09
N VAL A 118 -26.70 -8.14 -4.05
CA VAL A 118 -28.06 -8.67 -3.79
C VAL A 118 -28.58 -8.38 -2.39
N ASP A 119 -27.68 -8.20 -1.42
CA ASP A 119 -27.95 -7.98 -0.02
C ASP A 119 -27.66 -6.54 0.44
N TRP A 120 -27.32 -5.64 -0.50
CA TRP A 120 -27.08 -4.23 -0.20
C TRP A 120 -28.37 -3.47 0.05
N LYS A 121 -28.35 -2.64 1.09
CA LYS A 121 -29.51 -1.90 1.58
C LYS A 121 -29.14 -0.44 1.71
N VAL A 122 -30.00 0.47 1.25
CA VAL A 122 -29.77 1.93 1.37
C VAL A 122 -29.58 2.35 2.83
N HIS A 123 -30.31 1.74 3.76
CA HIS A 123 -30.24 2.01 5.19
C HIS A 123 -29.98 0.71 5.96
N PRO A 124 -28.72 0.27 6.05
CA PRO A 124 -28.38 -0.98 6.72
C PRO A 124 -28.49 -0.82 8.26
N PRO A 125 -29.08 -1.80 8.97
CA PRO A 125 -29.27 -1.75 10.43
C PRO A 125 -28.03 -1.43 11.26
N PHE A 126 -26.83 -1.88 10.85
CA PHE A 126 -25.61 -1.66 11.63
C PHE A 126 -25.33 -0.17 11.95
N LEU A 127 -25.75 0.76 11.08
CA LEU A 127 -25.56 2.21 11.29
C LEU A 127 -26.29 2.73 12.53
N ASN A 128 -27.35 2.05 12.99
CA ASN A 128 -28.07 2.44 14.20
C ASN A 128 -27.25 2.21 15.48
N ASN A 129 -26.23 1.36 15.42
CA ASN A 129 -25.35 1.05 16.54
C ASN A 129 -24.12 1.95 16.61
N ILE A 130 -24.00 2.94 15.73
CA ILE A 130 -22.94 3.95 15.75
C ILE A 130 -23.53 5.25 16.29
N THR A 131 -23.07 5.67 17.46
CA THR A 131 -23.62 6.83 18.19
C THR A 131 -22.95 8.15 17.80
N ASP A 132 -21.64 8.13 17.56
CA ASP A 132 -20.89 9.31 17.12
C ASP A 132 -21.34 9.77 15.71
N PRO A 133 -21.82 11.02 15.55
CA PRO A 133 -22.39 11.49 14.28
C PRO A 133 -21.39 11.49 13.12
N ASP A 134 -20.13 11.85 13.36
CA ASP A 134 -19.09 11.90 12.33
C ASP A 134 -18.74 10.49 11.84
N ARG A 135 -18.55 9.54 12.77
CA ARG A 135 -18.33 8.13 12.45
C ARG A 135 -19.52 7.52 11.75
N LYS A 136 -20.75 7.83 12.18
CA LYS A 136 -21.96 7.33 11.53
C LYS A 136 -22.07 7.85 10.09
N LYS A 137 -21.79 9.13 9.88
CA LYS A 137 -21.74 9.75 8.54
C LYS A 137 -20.68 9.10 7.66
N LEU A 138 -19.47 8.92 8.19
CA LEU A 138 -18.39 8.25 7.46
C LEU A 138 -18.78 6.81 7.10
N ALA A 139 -19.23 6.02 8.08
CA ALA A 139 -19.67 4.63 7.86
C ALA A 139 -20.79 4.53 6.83
N ALA A 140 -21.75 5.46 6.82
CA ALA A 140 -22.80 5.51 5.81
C ALA A 140 -22.21 5.73 4.39
N THR A 141 -21.27 6.67 4.24
CA THR A 141 -20.61 6.91 2.94
C THR A 141 -19.72 5.74 2.52
N LEU A 142 -19.02 5.09 3.44
CA LEU A 142 -18.26 3.88 3.17
C LEU A 142 -19.15 2.73 2.68
N HIS A 143 -20.32 2.57 3.31
CA HIS A 143 -21.30 1.56 2.92
C HIS A 143 -21.84 1.79 1.50
N GLU A 144 -22.10 3.05 1.15
CA GLU A 144 -22.58 3.44 -0.17
C GLU A 144 -21.56 3.08 -1.27
N LYS A 145 -20.26 3.28 -0.99
CA LYS A 145 -19.15 2.97 -1.91
C LYS A 145 -19.10 1.51 -2.36
N TRP A 146 -19.61 0.55 -1.59
CA TRP A 146 -19.69 -0.85 -2.02
C TRP A 146 -20.50 -1.02 -3.30
N SER A 147 -21.61 -0.30 -3.45
CA SER A 147 -22.43 -0.35 -4.66
C SER A 147 -21.68 0.16 -5.90
N PHE A 148 -20.83 1.18 -5.73
CA PHE A 148 -20.03 1.77 -6.82
C PHE A 148 -18.81 0.92 -7.20
N LEU A 149 -18.25 0.19 -6.25
CA LEU A 149 -17.08 -0.67 -6.44
C LEU A 149 -17.45 -2.12 -6.81
N ALA A 150 -18.73 -2.49 -6.74
CA ALA A 150 -19.20 -3.82 -7.10
C ALA A 150 -19.06 -4.08 -8.61
N ARG A 151 -18.47 -5.22 -8.95
CA ARG A 151 -18.26 -5.68 -10.32
C ARG A 151 -18.65 -7.15 -10.46
N LYS A 152 -18.99 -7.54 -11.68
CA LYS A 152 -19.07 -8.95 -12.11
C LYS A 152 -18.37 -9.11 -13.44
N VAL A 153 -17.79 -10.28 -13.66
CA VAL A 153 -17.20 -10.63 -14.96
C VAL A 153 -18.31 -10.75 -16.01
N GLU A 154 -18.08 -10.23 -17.21
CA GLU A 154 -19.00 -10.36 -18.33
C GLU A 154 -19.05 -11.81 -18.85
N ARG A 155 -20.24 -12.26 -19.26
CA ARG A 155 -20.46 -13.62 -19.80
C ARG A 155 -19.51 -13.96 -20.96
N ARG A 156 -19.24 -12.99 -21.85
CA ARG A 156 -18.35 -13.18 -23.01
C ARG A 156 -16.92 -13.58 -22.65
N VAL A 157 -16.46 -13.23 -21.44
CA VAL A 157 -15.12 -13.60 -20.95
C VAL A 157 -15.06 -15.10 -20.65
N PHE A 158 -16.13 -15.68 -20.09
CA PHE A 158 -16.22 -17.13 -19.87
C PHE A 158 -16.36 -17.92 -21.18
N GLU A 159 -17.06 -17.35 -22.16
CA GLU A 159 -17.29 -18.01 -23.46
C GLU A 159 -16.03 -18.02 -24.34
N ASN A 160 -15.08 -17.10 -24.11
CA ASN A 160 -13.88 -16.94 -24.95
C ASN A 160 -12.61 -16.77 -24.10
N ARG A 161 -12.42 -17.64 -23.08
CA ARG A 161 -11.32 -17.51 -22.10
C ARG A 161 -9.94 -17.34 -22.74
N ASP A 162 -9.69 -18.00 -23.86
CA ASP A 162 -8.40 -17.98 -24.56
C ASP A 162 -8.08 -16.65 -25.25
N LEU A 163 -9.01 -15.69 -25.28
CA LEU A 163 -8.81 -14.36 -25.86
C LEU A 163 -8.61 -13.26 -24.81
N PHE A 164 -8.87 -13.54 -23.53
CA PHE A 164 -8.80 -12.53 -22.47
C PHE A 164 -7.65 -12.84 -21.50
N PRO A 165 -6.78 -11.86 -21.19
CA PRO A 165 -5.68 -12.00 -20.23
C PRO A 165 -6.16 -11.94 -18.77
N ILE A 166 -7.27 -12.60 -18.43
CA ILE A 166 -7.85 -12.62 -17.08
C ILE A 166 -8.31 -14.02 -16.67
N TRP A 167 -8.21 -14.33 -15.39
CA TRP A 167 -8.82 -15.47 -14.72
C TRP A 167 -10.20 -15.07 -14.20
N PRO A 168 -11.28 -15.41 -14.92
CA PRO A 168 -12.62 -14.95 -14.61
C PRO A 168 -13.18 -15.68 -13.39
N VAL A 169 -13.96 -14.96 -12.57
CA VAL A 169 -14.63 -15.49 -11.39
C VAL A 169 -16.14 -15.30 -11.47
N LYS A 170 -16.90 -16.29 -11.00
CA LYS A 170 -18.34 -16.42 -11.27
C LYS A 170 -19.20 -15.40 -10.52
N TYR A 171 -18.91 -15.19 -9.24
CA TYR A 171 -19.74 -14.37 -8.37
C TYR A 171 -19.31 -12.90 -8.40
N PRO A 172 -20.23 -11.95 -8.17
CA PRO A 172 -19.90 -10.56 -7.95
C PRO A 172 -18.85 -10.37 -6.84
N PHE A 173 -18.01 -9.35 -7.00
CA PHE A 173 -16.98 -8.97 -6.04
C PHE A 173 -16.82 -7.44 -6.02
N VAL A 174 -16.04 -6.95 -5.08
CA VAL A 174 -15.73 -5.52 -4.93
C VAL A 174 -14.26 -5.30 -5.32
N VAL A 175 -14.00 -4.35 -6.20
CA VAL A 175 -12.63 -3.99 -6.60
C VAL A 175 -12.01 -3.00 -5.60
N PRO A 176 -10.67 -2.89 -5.52
CA PRO A 176 -10.04 -1.85 -4.71
C PRO A 176 -10.43 -0.43 -5.14
N GLY A 177 -10.44 -0.14 -6.45
CA GLY A 177 -10.84 1.17 -6.98
C GLY A 177 -9.74 1.87 -7.78
N GLY A 178 -10.09 2.98 -8.43
CA GLY A 178 -9.20 3.69 -9.34
C GLY A 178 -8.81 2.83 -10.55
N ARG A 179 -7.51 2.69 -10.80
CA ARG A 179 -6.95 1.83 -11.86
C ARG A 179 -7.05 0.33 -11.56
N PHE A 180 -7.28 -0.06 -10.31
CA PHE A 180 -7.34 -1.45 -9.89
C PHE A 180 -8.77 -1.96 -10.07
N ASP A 181 -9.04 -2.47 -11.26
CA ASP A 181 -10.37 -2.80 -11.76
C ASP A 181 -10.60 -4.30 -11.90
N VAL A 182 -9.86 -5.11 -11.13
CA VAL A 182 -10.03 -6.56 -10.96
C VAL A 182 -9.86 -6.91 -9.47
N TYR A 183 -10.11 -8.17 -9.08
CA TYR A 183 -9.88 -8.58 -7.70
C TYR A 183 -8.38 -8.63 -7.39
N PHE A 184 -8.01 -8.20 -6.18
CA PHE A 184 -6.67 -8.35 -5.59
C PHE A 184 -6.78 -9.16 -4.31
N TYR A 185 -5.83 -10.05 -4.08
CA TYR A 185 -6.00 -11.09 -3.07
C TYR A 185 -6.02 -10.52 -1.65
N TRP A 186 -4.96 -9.89 -1.17
CA TRP A 186 -4.91 -9.44 0.22
C TRP A 186 -5.84 -8.24 0.50
N ASP A 187 -6.05 -7.35 -0.49
CA ASP A 187 -7.02 -6.24 -0.42
C ASP A 187 -8.41 -6.75 -0.02
N MET A 188 -8.76 -7.93 -0.54
CA MET A 188 -10.06 -8.54 -0.31
C MET A 188 -10.31 -8.84 1.17
N TYR A 189 -9.26 -9.04 1.98
CA TYR A 189 -9.42 -9.27 3.41
C TYR A 189 -10.13 -8.09 4.10
N TRP A 190 -9.66 -6.88 3.88
CA TRP A 190 -10.27 -5.69 4.48
C TRP A 190 -11.61 -5.37 3.84
N ILE A 191 -11.75 -5.56 2.53
CA ILE A 191 -13.05 -5.45 1.85
C ILE A 191 -14.07 -6.37 2.51
N VAL A 192 -13.75 -7.66 2.69
CA VAL A 192 -14.62 -8.64 3.37
C VAL A 192 -14.99 -8.19 4.78
N LYS A 193 -14.04 -7.67 5.57
CA LYS A 193 -14.36 -7.10 6.90
C LYS A 193 -15.43 -6.00 6.82
N GLY A 194 -15.23 -5.02 5.93
CA GLY A 194 -16.19 -3.93 5.76
C GLY A 194 -17.55 -4.38 5.24
N LEU A 195 -17.57 -5.37 4.35
CA LEU A 195 -18.79 -6.00 3.84
C LEU A 195 -19.55 -6.74 4.95
N LEU A 196 -18.86 -7.46 5.84
CA LEU A 196 -19.46 -8.14 7.00
C LEU A 196 -20.04 -7.16 8.02
N VAL A 197 -19.36 -6.03 8.28
CA VAL A 197 -19.93 -4.93 9.08
C VAL A 197 -21.18 -4.36 8.40
N SER A 198 -21.14 -4.24 7.08
CA SER A 198 -22.25 -3.79 6.24
C SER A 198 -23.40 -4.81 6.09
N GLU A 199 -23.31 -5.96 6.75
CA GLU A 199 -24.29 -7.04 6.73
C GLU A 199 -24.48 -7.68 5.33
N LEU A 200 -23.45 -7.59 4.47
CA LEU A 200 -23.41 -8.11 3.09
C LEU A 200 -22.90 -9.55 3.04
N ASN A 201 -23.48 -10.42 3.87
CA ASN A 201 -23.00 -11.79 4.07
C ASN A 201 -23.08 -12.65 2.79
N THR A 202 -24.10 -12.49 1.96
CA THR A 202 -24.25 -13.23 0.70
C THR A 202 -23.20 -12.82 -0.31
N THR A 203 -22.90 -11.52 -0.38
CA THR A 203 -21.80 -11.01 -1.20
C THR A 203 -20.46 -11.58 -0.76
N VAL A 204 -20.17 -11.59 0.56
CA VAL A 204 -18.94 -12.17 1.11
C VAL A 204 -18.83 -13.67 0.81
N TRP A 205 -19.93 -14.41 0.94
CA TRP A 205 -19.97 -15.84 0.56
C TRP A 205 -19.55 -16.04 -0.91
N GLY A 206 -20.07 -15.22 -1.82
CA GLY A 206 -19.70 -15.28 -3.25
C GLY A 206 -18.23 -14.96 -3.52
N ILE A 207 -17.65 -13.99 -2.79
CA ILE A 207 -16.23 -13.67 -2.86
C ILE A 207 -15.37 -14.85 -2.40
N ILE A 208 -15.74 -15.50 -1.29
CA ILE A 208 -15.02 -16.69 -0.79
C ILE A 208 -15.16 -17.85 -1.78
N GLU A 209 -16.34 -18.06 -2.37
CA GLU A 209 -16.53 -19.07 -3.43
C GLU A 209 -15.66 -18.80 -4.67
N ASN A 210 -15.48 -17.53 -5.06
CA ASN A 210 -14.56 -17.17 -6.13
C ASN A 210 -13.13 -17.62 -5.81
N PHE A 211 -12.61 -17.28 -4.63
CA PHE A 211 -11.27 -17.71 -4.22
C PHE A 211 -11.14 -19.22 -4.01
N HIS A 212 -12.17 -19.87 -3.48
CA HIS A 212 -12.25 -21.32 -3.43
C HIS A 212 -12.04 -21.92 -4.82
N SER A 213 -12.76 -21.43 -5.84
CA SER A 213 -12.61 -21.93 -7.22
C SER A 213 -11.22 -21.67 -7.80
N ILE A 214 -10.63 -20.50 -7.57
CA ILE A 214 -9.27 -20.16 -8.00
C ILE A 214 -8.23 -21.11 -7.38
N VAL A 215 -8.32 -21.39 -6.06
CA VAL A 215 -7.40 -22.34 -5.42
C VAL A 215 -7.63 -23.77 -5.93
N GLN A 216 -8.88 -24.17 -6.17
CA GLN A 216 -9.17 -25.47 -6.75
C GLN A 216 -8.55 -25.63 -8.14
N GLU A 217 -8.57 -24.59 -8.98
CA GLU A 217 -8.01 -24.63 -10.34
C GLU A 217 -6.47 -24.47 -10.35
N HIS A 218 -5.92 -23.56 -9.56
CA HIS A 218 -4.51 -23.12 -9.67
C HIS A 218 -3.63 -23.49 -8.47
N GLY A 219 -4.22 -23.94 -7.36
CA GLY A 219 -3.51 -24.35 -6.14
C GLY A 219 -3.20 -23.22 -5.16
N PHE A 220 -3.34 -21.97 -5.57
CA PHE A 220 -3.17 -20.78 -4.74
C PHE A 220 -3.94 -19.62 -5.34
N ILE A 221 -4.09 -18.52 -4.60
CA ILE A 221 -4.70 -17.29 -5.10
C ILE A 221 -3.57 -16.39 -5.64
N PRO A 222 -3.61 -15.97 -6.91
CA PRO A 222 -2.60 -15.05 -7.45
C PRO A 222 -2.76 -13.67 -6.82
N ASN A 223 -1.78 -12.78 -6.99
CA ASN A 223 -1.88 -11.38 -6.57
C ASN A 223 -3.17 -10.74 -7.11
N SER A 224 -3.52 -10.99 -8.37
CA SER A 224 -4.76 -10.54 -8.99
C SER A 224 -5.20 -11.48 -10.11
N GLY A 225 -6.45 -11.33 -10.57
CA GLY A 225 -7.01 -12.12 -11.67
C GLY A 225 -6.39 -11.87 -13.03
N ASN A 226 -5.62 -10.81 -13.26
CA ASN A 226 -4.93 -10.63 -14.54
C ASN A 226 -3.77 -11.64 -14.67
N ILE A 227 -3.65 -12.30 -15.83
CA ILE A 227 -2.65 -13.35 -16.05
C ILE A 227 -1.22 -12.83 -15.87
N GLN A 228 -0.96 -11.54 -16.09
CA GLN A 228 0.33 -10.89 -15.85
C GLN A 228 0.74 -10.90 -14.37
N LEU A 229 -0.14 -11.34 -13.46
CA LEU A 229 0.12 -11.47 -12.03
C LEU A 229 0.04 -12.93 -11.55
N SER A 230 -0.13 -13.89 -12.47
CA SER A 230 -0.50 -15.28 -12.15
C SER A 230 0.56 -16.16 -11.49
N ARG A 231 1.86 -15.79 -11.53
CA ARG A 231 2.93 -16.57 -10.87
C ARG A 231 3.38 -16.06 -9.51
N ARG A 232 2.76 -15.00 -9.02
CA ARG A 232 2.97 -14.49 -7.66
C ARG A 232 1.64 -14.45 -6.92
N THR A 233 1.69 -14.72 -5.63
CA THR A 233 0.53 -14.60 -4.74
C THR A 233 0.53 -13.23 -4.06
N GLN A 234 -0.10 -13.13 -2.91
CA GLN A 234 -0.10 -12.01 -1.99
C GLN A 234 -0.18 -12.55 -0.55
N PRO A 235 -0.12 -11.70 0.51
CA PRO A 235 -0.24 -12.17 1.88
C PRO A 235 -1.45 -13.10 2.09
N PRO A 236 -1.26 -14.31 2.68
CA PRO A 236 -2.24 -15.40 2.58
C PRO A 236 -3.40 -15.26 3.57
N LEU A 237 -4.35 -14.40 3.23
CA LEU A 237 -5.48 -14.01 4.10
C LEU A 237 -6.80 -14.71 3.73
N PHE A 238 -6.79 -15.73 2.86
CA PHE A 238 -8.00 -16.50 2.50
C PHE A 238 -8.66 -17.17 3.70
N ILE A 239 -7.87 -17.86 4.53
CA ILE A 239 -8.35 -18.54 5.74
C ILE A 239 -8.83 -17.50 6.77
N HIS A 240 -8.24 -16.30 6.79
CA HIS A 240 -8.71 -15.19 7.62
C HIS A 240 -10.10 -14.70 7.19
N MET A 241 -10.33 -14.55 5.88
CA MET A 241 -11.64 -14.17 5.33
C MET A 241 -12.73 -15.20 5.69
N ILE A 242 -12.41 -16.49 5.59
CA ILE A 242 -13.31 -17.58 5.99
C ILE A 242 -13.57 -17.54 7.50
N ASN A 243 -12.55 -17.30 8.32
CA ASN A 243 -12.71 -17.18 9.77
C ASN A 243 -13.67 -16.06 10.14
N ASP A 244 -13.51 -14.88 9.55
CA ASP A 244 -14.38 -13.73 9.82
C ASP A 244 -15.83 -14.01 9.37
N TYR A 245 -16.01 -14.64 8.21
CA TYR A 245 -17.33 -15.04 7.71
C TYR A 245 -18.01 -16.08 8.61
N VAL A 246 -17.31 -17.15 8.98
CA VAL A 246 -17.86 -18.23 9.81
C VAL A 246 -18.18 -17.73 11.21
N ASN A 247 -17.32 -16.92 11.82
CA ASN A 247 -17.59 -16.33 13.13
C ASN A 247 -18.83 -15.42 13.11
N LYS A 248 -19.08 -14.73 11.99
CA LYS A 248 -20.25 -13.86 11.82
C LYS A 248 -21.55 -14.64 11.53
N THR A 249 -21.48 -15.73 10.78
CA THR A 249 -22.66 -16.40 10.20
C THR A 249 -22.99 -17.76 10.82
N GLY A 250 -22.00 -18.45 11.40
CA GLY A 250 -22.13 -19.84 11.85
C GLY A 250 -22.28 -20.85 10.71
N ASP A 251 -21.99 -20.50 9.46
CA ASP A 251 -22.18 -21.38 8.30
C ASP A 251 -21.11 -22.49 8.21
N THR A 252 -21.34 -23.57 8.96
CA THR A 252 -20.48 -24.75 8.98
C THR A 252 -20.56 -25.59 7.69
N LYS A 253 -21.64 -25.44 6.91
CA LYS A 253 -21.81 -26.16 5.63
C LYS A 253 -20.86 -25.61 4.58
N SER A 254 -20.80 -24.29 4.43
CA SER A 254 -19.85 -23.64 3.54
C SER A 254 -18.41 -23.82 4.03
N LEU A 255 -18.17 -23.76 5.34
CA LEU A 255 -16.86 -24.08 5.93
C LEU A 255 -16.36 -25.47 5.48
N SER A 256 -17.19 -26.51 5.62
CA SER A 256 -16.85 -27.88 5.21
C SER A 256 -16.45 -27.95 3.74
N ARG A 257 -17.17 -27.25 2.85
CA ARG A 257 -16.88 -27.16 1.42
C ARG A 257 -15.53 -26.49 1.14
N TRP A 258 -15.17 -25.45 1.88
CA TRP A 258 -13.95 -24.67 1.65
C TRP A 258 -12.68 -25.26 2.27
N MET A 259 -12.80 -26.28 3.14
CA MET A 259 -11.64 -26.94 3.76
C MET A 259 -10.60 -27.36 2.73
N THR A 260 -11.02 -27.99 1.64
CA THR A 260 -10.13 -28.50 0.60
C THR A 260 -9.31 -27.41 -0.07
N SER A 261 -9.88 -26.22 -0.31
CA SER A 261 -9.12 -25.09 -0.84
C SER A 261 -8.17 -24.49 0.20
N MET A 262 -8.59 -24.39 1.47
CA MET A 262 -7.71 -23.85 2.50
C MET A 262 -6.46 -24.73 2.70
N GLU A 263 -6.63 -26.05 2.75
CA GLU A 263 -5.52 -27.00 2.85
C GLU A 263 -4.63 -26.98 1.61
N LYS A 264 -5.23 -26.91 0.41
CA LYS A 264 -4.48 -26.83 -0.86
C LYS A 264 -3.62 -25.56 -0.97
N GLU A 265 -4.12 -24.42 -0.53
CA GLU A 265 -3.32 -23.19 -0.48
C GLU A 265 -2.18 -23.32 0.55
N MET A 266 -2.44 -23.91 1.72
CA MET A 266 -1.37 -24.18 2.70
C MET A 266 -0.28 -25.09 2.12
N GLU A 267 -0.65 -26.12 1.36
CA GLU A 267 0.30 -26.99 0.66
C GLU A 267 1.19 -26.20 -0.31
N PHE A 268 0.62 -25.25 -1.05
CA PHE A 268 1.40 -24.34 -1.90
C PHE A 268 2.47 -23.59 -1.09
N TRP A 269 2.10 -22.99 0.05
CA TRP A 269 3.06 -22.27 0.90
C TRP A 269 4.12 -23.19 1.49
N PHE A 270 3.73 -24.36 2.00
CA PHE A 270 4.67 -25.33 2.55
C PHE A 270 5.69 -25.81 1.51
N LYS A 271 5.25 -26.02 0.27
CA LYS A 271 6.09 -26.54 -0.81
C LYS A 271 6.99 -25.48 -1.43
N ASN A 272 6.46 -24.29 -1.68
CA ASN A 272 7.09 -23.33 -2.58
C ASN A 272 7.68 -22.09 -1.87
N ARG A 273 7.38 -21.88 -0.59
CA ARG A 273 7.72 -20.64 0.14
C ARG A 273 8.37 -20.89 1.50
N THR A 274 8.88 -22.10 1.75
CA THR A 274 9.56 -22.43 3.01
C THR A 274 11.08 -22.26 2.92
N ILE A 275 11.68 -21.92 4.07
CA ILE A 275 13.13 -21.86 4.27
C ILE A 275 13.48 -22.48 5.63
N ASN A 276 14.63 -23.12 5.74
CA ASN A 276 15.13 -23.63 7.02
C ASN A 276 16.20 -22.67 7.55
N LEU A 277 15.94 -22.05 8.71
CA LEU A 277 16.91 -21.30 9.50
C LEU A 277 17.39 -22.13 10.70
N PRO A 278 18.47 -21.74 11.38
CA PRO A 278 18.89 -22.37 12.63
C PRO A 278 17.78 -22.42 13.69
N ALA A 279 16.90 -21.42 13.71
CA ALA A 279 15.74 -21.38 14.61
C ALA A 279 14.64 -22.40 14.24
N GLY A 280 14.58 -22.85 12.99
CA GLY A 280 13.54 -23.75 12.48
C GLY A 280 13.05 -23.38 11.09
N LYS A 281 11.93 -23.99 10.68
CA LYS A 281 11.32 -23.76 9.37
C LYS A 281 10.41 -22.53 9.39
N LEU A 282 10.62 -21.62 8.45
CA LEU A 282 9.87 -20.38 8.28
C LEU A 282 9.43 -20.21 6.83
N PHE A 283 8.71 -19.13 6.56
CA PHE A 283 8.24 -18.74 5.23
C PHE A 283 8.85 -17.42 4.78
N LEU A 284 9.00 -17.26 3.47
CA LEU A 284 9.36 -15.98 2.84
C LEU A 284 8.62 -15.78 1.51
N TYR A 285 8.48 -14.52 1.11
CA TYR A 285 7.99 -14.18 -0.23
C TYR A 285 9.10 -14.46 -1.24
N ARG A 286 8.79 -15.26 -2.27
CA ARG A 286 9.75 -15.69 -3.29
C ARG A 286 9.01 -16.09 -4.54
N SER A 287 8.66 -15.10 -5.36
CA SER A 287 8.05 -15.33 -6.66
C SER A 287 8.96 -16.22 -7.53
N GLU A 288 8.35 -17.07 -8.35
CA GLU A 288 9.12 -17.96 -9.24
C GLU A 288 9.78 -17.21 -10.39
N THR A 289 9.21 -16.08 -10.80
CA THR A 289 9.65 -15.30 -11.96
C THR A 289 11.02 -14.66 -11.71
N ASP A 290 11.82 -14.63 -12.75
CA ASP A 290 13.08 -13.88 -12.80
C ASP A 290 13.11 -12.93 -14.00
N CYS A 291 11.94 -12.63 -14.56
CA CYS A 291 11.74 -11.65 -15.62
C CYS A 291 11.19 -10.33 -15.06
N PRO A 292 11.48 -9.18 -15.70
CA PRO A 292 10.81 -7.91 -15.46
C PRO A 292 9.29 -8.04 -15.52
N ARG A 293 8.56 -7.30 -14.68
CA ARG A 293 7.11 -7.36 -14.63
C ARG A 293 6.47 -6.76 -15.89
N PRO A 294 5.49 -7.40 -16.54
CA PRO A 294 4.86 -6.87 -17.76
C PRO A 294 4.24 -5.48 -17.61
N GLU A 295 3.68 -5.21 -16.43
CA GLU A 295 3.02 -3.95 -16.08
C GLU A 295 3.98 -2.78 -15.82
N ASN A 296 5.29 -3.05 -15.66
CA ASN A 296 6.36 -2.06 -15.49
C ASN A 296 7.66 -2.47 -16.20
N LEU A 297 7.54 -3.04 -17.39
CA LEU A 297 8.62 -3.82 -18.02
C LEU A 297 9.96 -3.09 -18.09
N LEU A 298 9.97 -1.86 -18.64
CA LEU A 298 11.23 -1.15 -18.84
C LEU A 298 11.78 -0.54 -17.54
N GLY A 299 10.93 -0.14 -16.61
CA GLY A 299 11.37 0.32 -15.29
C GLY A 299 12.08 -0.79 -14.53
N ASP A 300 11.48 -1.98 -14.51
CA ASP A 300 12.07 -3.16 -13.89
C ASP A 300 13.34 -3.61 -14.63
N TYR A 301 13.33 -3.59 -15.97
CA TYR A 301 14.50 -3.93 -16.78
C TYR A 301 15.69 -3.03 -16.41
N ASP A 302 15.49 -1.71 -16.35
CA ASP A 302 16.51 -0.72 -15.99
C ASP A 302 17.06 -0.94 -14.57
N LEU A 303 16.20 -1.25 -13.60
CA LEU A 303 16.64 -1.59 -12.23
C LEU A 303 17.50 -2.85 -12.20
N GLY A 304 17.11 -3.88 -12.95
CA GLY A 304 17.86 -5.13 -13.02
C GLY A 304 19.24 -4.94 -13.67
N ILE A 305 19.32 -4.26 -14.81
CA ILE A 305 20.61 -4.05 -15.50
C ILE A 305 21.57 -3.14 -14.72
N ASN A 306 21.05 -2.26 -13.85
CA ASN A 306 21.85 -1.44 -12.95
C ASN A 306 22.25 -2.16 -11.65
N SER A 307 21.82 -3.42 -11.49
CA SER A 307 22.21 -4.27 -10.36
C SER A 307 23.38 -5.20 -10.71
N SER A 308 23.96 -5.83 -9.70
CA SER A 308 25.02 -6.84 -9.90
C SER A 308 24.48 -8.18 -10.41
N ASN A 309 23.17 -8.43 -10.25
CA ASN A 309 22.50 -9.67 -10.67
C ASN A 309 21.07 -9.35 -11.13
N PRO A 310 20.88 -9.04 -12.42
CA PRO A 310 19.58 -8.62 -12.94
C PRO A 310 18.44 -9.59 -12.65
N ARG A 311 18.69 -10.91 -12.81
CA ARG A 311 17.68 -11.96 -12.59
C ARG A 311 17.24 -12.05 -11.12
N ALA A 312 18.18 -11.98 -10.19
CA ALA A 312 17.85 -11.96 -8.76
C ALA A 312 17.10 -10.68 -8.35
N THR A 313 17.46 -9.53 -8.94
CA THR A 313 16.75 -8.27 -8.74
C THR A 313 15.33 -8.34 -9.29
N TRP A 314 15.11 -8.85 -10.50
CA TRP A 314 13.77 -9.04 -11.06
C TRP A 314 12.91 -10.00 -10.23
N GLN A 315 13.50 -11.08 -9.72
CA GLN A 315 12.82 -11.97 -8.78
C GLN A 315 12.44 -11.25 -7.47
N SER A 316 13.33 -10.43 -6.93
CA SER A 316 13.10 -9.67 -5.69
C SER A 316 12.06 -8.56 -5.85
N ILE A 317 12.01 -7.91 -7.02
CA ILE A 317 10.93 -6.98 -7.41
C ILE A 317 9.60 -7.73 -7.41
N ALA A 318 9.50 -8.86 -8.11
CA ALA A 318 8.27 -9.64 -8.16
C ALA A 318 7.87 -10.19 -6.77
N SER A 319 8.84 -10.49 -5.92
CA SER A 319 8.62 -10.95 -4.54
C SER A 319 8.17 -9.81 -3.61
N ALA A 320 8.57 -8.56 -3.85
CA ALA A 320 8.00 -7.40 -3.16
C ALA A 320 6.54 -7.16 -3.57
N CYS A 321 6.16 -7.38 -4.83
CA CYS A 321 4.76 -7.40 -5.21
C CYS A 321 3.98 -8.56 -4.57
N GLU A 322 4.64 -9.70 -4.31
CA GLU A 322 4.06 -10.83 -3.57
C GLU A 322 3.87 -10.52 -2.08
N SER A 323 4.68 -9.62 -1.51
CA SER A 323 4.49 -9.17 -0.11
C SER A 323 3.38 -8.13 0.05
N GLY A 324 2.95 -7.52 -1.06
CA GLY A 324 2.04 -6.37 -1.07
C GLY A 324 2.72 -5.03 -0.73
N TRP A 325 4.02 -5.03 -0.47
CA TRP A 325 4.80 -3.84 -0.12
C TRP A 325 5.75 -3.45 -1.25
N ASP A 326 5.20 -3.24 -2.45
CA ASP A 326 5.90 -2.81 -3.66
C ASP A 326 5.83 -1.28 -3.84
N PHE A 327 6.87 -0.48 -3.54
CA PHE A 327 8.12 -0.86 -2.90
C PHE A 327 8.33 -0.11 -1.58
N SER A 328 9.33 -0.58 -0.84
CA SER A 328 9.72 -0.09 0.47
C SER A 328 11.22 -0.26 0.66
N SER A 329 11.85 0.65 1.38
CA SER A 329 13.19 0.52 1.95
C SER A 329 13.36 -0.72 2.82
N ARG A 330 12.24 -1.31 3.28
CA ARG A 330 12.20 -2.60 3.98
C ARG A 330 12.96 -3.69 3.22
N TRP A 331 12.94 -3.65 1.89
CA TRP A 331 13.48 -4.68 1.00
C TRP A 331 14.82 -4.34 0.34
N MET A 332 15.40 -3.20 0.67
CA MET A 332 16.59 -2.63 0.01
C MET A 332 17.78 -2.63 0.98
N ASP A 333 18.99 -2.47 0.44
CA ASP A 333 20.17 -2.24 1.27
C ASP A 333 19.94 -0.97 2.11
N ARG A 334 20.31 -1.00 3.38
CA ARG A 334 20.13 0.15 4.29
C ARG A 334 21.42 0.78 4.77
N SER A 335 22.54 0.23 4.31
CA SER A 335 23.88 0.69 4.63
C SER A 335 24.77 0.61 3.39
N GLY A 336 25.89 1.33 3.43
CA GLY A 336 26.82 1.41 2.31
C GLY A 336 26.42 2.42 1.24
N PRO A 337 27.21 2.53 0.15
CA PRO A 337 27.08 3.61 -0.84
C PRO A 337 25.77 3.62 -1.63
N ARG A 338 25.08 2.47 -1.72
CA ARG A 338 23.79 2.31 -2.41
C ARG A 338 22.62 2.09 -1.45
N ALA A 339 22.76 2.51 -0.19
CA ALA A 339 21.66 2.43 0.76
C ALA A 339 20.41 3.12 0.20
N TYR A 340 19.26 2.45 0.30
CA TYR A 340 17.94 2.88 -0.17
C TYR A 340 17.79 3.01 -1.69
N ASP A 341 18.79 2.58 -2.48
CA ASP A 341 18.68 2.49 -3.93
C ASP A 341 17.77 1.31 -4.33
N PRO A 342 16.69 1.53 -5.11
CA PRO A 342 15.81 0.45 -5.56
C PRO A 342 16.51 -0.68 -6.32
N ALA A 343 17.66 -0.43 -6.95
CA ALA A 343 18.45 -1.47 -7.62
C ALA A 343 19.10 -2.48 -6.64
N THR A 344 19.09 -2.18 -5.33
CA THR A 344 19.58 -3.06 -4.26
C THR A 344 18.51 -3.98 -3.67
N ILE A 345 17.28 -3.94 -4.21
CA ILE A 345 16.17 -4.76 -3.72
C ILE A 345 16.51 -6.27 -3.71
N HIS A 346 16.31 -6.91 -2.57
CA HIS A 346 16.63 -8.33 -2.34
C HIS A 346 15.55 -9.05 -1.50
N THR A 347 14.28 -8.69 -1.71
CA THR A 347 13.11 -9.28 -1.02
C THR A 347 13.11 -10.81 -0.96
N ALA A 348 13.58 -11.48 -2.02
CA ALA A 348 13.62 -12.94 -2.10
C ALA A 348 14.62 -13.60 -1.12
N ASP A 349 15.42 -12.76 -0.44
CA ASP A 349 16.42 -13.13 0.57
C ASP A 349 16.11 -12.53 1.95
N ILE A 350 14.90 -12.00 2.16
CA ILE A 350 14.43 -11.51 3.47
C ILE A 350 13.32 -12.44 3.97
N VAL A 351 13.47 -12.95 5.19
CA VAL A 351 12.43 -13.74 5.88
C VAL A 351 11.59 -12.78 6.73
N PRO A 352 10.34 -12.49 6.34
CA PRO A 352 9.63 -11.36 6.90
C PRO A 352 8.69 -11.77 8.05
N VAL A 353 8.55 -10.91 9.05
CA VAL A 353 7.75 -11.17 10.26
C VAL A 353 6.28 -11.35 9.92
N ASP A 354 5.72 -10.46 9.10
CA ASP A 354 4.30 -10.44 8.73
C ASP A 354 3.81 -11.75 8.10
N LEU A 355 4.53 -12.28 7.10
CA LEU A 355 4.16 -13.54 6.45
C LEU A 355 4.08 -14.69 7.46
N ASN A 356 5.07 -14.78 8.35
CA ASN A 356 5.14 -15.86 9.33
C ASN A 356 4.03 -15.72 10.39
N VAL A 357 3.59 -14.49 10.71
CA VAL A 357 2.39 -14.26 11.53
C VAL A 357 1.12 -14.72 10.81
N PHE A 358 0.95 -14.39 9.53
CA PHE A 358 -0.22 -14.84 8.74
C PHE A 358 -0.27 -16.37 8.64
N MET A 359 0.86 -17.02 8.36
CA MET A 359 0.95 -18.47 8.30
C MET A 359 0.65 -19.14 9.65
N ALA A 360 1.14 -18.57 10.76
CA ALA A 360 0.79 -19.05 12.09
C ALA A 360 -0.72 -18.96 12.37
N ARG A 361 -1.34 -17.81 12.04
CA ARG A 361 -2.80 -17.64 12.19
C ARG A 361 -3.59 -18.60 11.31
N ASN A 362 -3.16 -18.84 10.08
CA ASN A 362 -3.77 -19.82 9.20
C ASN A 362 -3.79 -21.23 9.82
N MET A 363 -2.70 -21.66 10.45
CA MET A 363 -2.63 -22.95 11.14
C MET A 363 -3.57 -23.00 12.36
N ALA A 364 -3.64 -21.92 13.15
CA ALA A 364 -4.56 -21.83 14.28
C ALA A 364 -6.03 -21.88 13.83
N TYR A 365 -6.38 -21.19 12.73
CA TYR A 365 -7.74 -21.21 12.17
C TYR A 365 -8.12 -22.58 11.60
N LEU A 366 -7.23 -23.22 10.85
CA LEU A 366 -7.46 -24.59 10.38
C LEU A 366 -7.66 -25.56 11.52
N SER A 367 -6.86 -25.45 12.59
CA SER A 367 -7.07 -26.24 13.80
C SER A 367 -8.49 -26.06 14.36
N ASN A 368 -8.96 -24.82 14.49
CA ASN A 368 -10.30 -24.51 14.97
C ASN A 368 -11.39 -25.03 14.00
N PHE A 369 -11.22 -24.89 12.69
CA PHE A 369 -12.18 -25.37 11.71
C PHE A 369 -12.32 -26.90 11.72
N HIS A 370 -11.21 -27.64 11.81
CA HIS A 370 -11.28 -29.08 11.99
C HIS A 370 -11.99 -29.47 13.28
N LYS A 371 -11.79 -28.72 14.37
CA LYS A 371 -12.52 -28.92 15.63
C LYS A 371 -14.03 -28.71 15.45
N ILE A 372 -14.44 -27.63 14.79
CA ILE A 372 -15.86 -27.32 14.48
C ILE A 372 -16.48 -28.45 13.65
N LEU A 373 -15.73 -29.00 12.69
CA LEU A 373 -16.17 -30.08 11.81
C LEU A 373 -16.01 -31.49 12.42
N GLY A 374 -15.59 -31.61 13.69
CA GLY A 374 -15.46 -32.87 14.41
C GLY A 374 -14.21 -33.70 14.10
N ASN A 375 -13.27 -33.20 13.28
CA ASN A 375 -12.00 -33.87 12.99
C ASN A 375 -10.93 -33.50 14.04
N LYS A 376 -10.95 -34.20 15.18
CA LYS A 376 -10.04 -33.94 16.31
C LYS A 376 -8.56 -34.16 15.94
N THR A 377 -8.25 -35.21 15.20
CA THR A 377 -6.87 -35.54 14.81
C THR A 377 -6.22 -34.44 13.98
N ALA A 378 -6.91 -33.95 12.93
CA ALA A 378 -6.41 -32.85 12.12
C ALA A 378 -6.34 -31.54 12.91
N SER A 379 -7.29 -31.31 13.81
CA SER A 379 -7.27 -30.15 14.71
C SER A 379 -6.00 -30.11 15.58
N GLU A 380 -5.65 -31.23 16.21
CA GLU A 380 -4.44 -31.36 17.03
C GLU A 380 -3.16 -31.21 16.20
N GLN A 381 -3.12 -31.77 14.99
CA GLN A 381 -1.98 -31.64 14.08
C GLN A 381 -1.72 -30.19 13.67
N TYR A 382 -2.76 -29.44 13.29
CA TYR A 382 -2.62 -28.03 12.96
C TYR A 382 -2.30 -27.16 14.17
N TRP A 383 -2.81 -27.50 15.35
CA TRP A 383 -2.44 -26.81 16.58
C TRP A 383 -0.95 -26.96 16.89
N LYS A 384 -0.43 -28.19 16.77
CA LYS A 384 1.01 -28.44 16.93
C LYS A 384 1.85 -27.64 15.95
N LYS A 385 1.46 -27.59 14.67
CA LYS A 385 2.12 -26.76 13.65
C LYS A 385 2.11 -25.27 14.03
N PHE A 386 0.99 -24.76 14.57
CA PHE A 386 0.87 -23.40 15.06
C PHE A 386 1.84 -23.12 16.22
N GLU A 387 1.94 -24.02 17.21
CA GLU A 387 2.87 -23.86 18.33
C GLU A 387 4.32 -23.87 17.86
N GLU A 388 4.68 -24.82 16.98
CA GLU A 388 6.01 -24.93 16.39
C GLU A 388 6.41 -23.64 15.63
N ILE A 389 5.53 -23.12 14.75
CA ILE A 389 5.84 -21.90 13.99
C ILE A 389 5.85 -20.65 14.88
N ARG A 390 4.97 -20.55 15.89
CA ARG A 390 4.96 -19.42 16.84
C ARG A 390 6.29 -19.33 17.59
N ASP A 391 6.78 -20.45 18.09
CA ASP A 391 8.01 -20.49 18.88
C ASP A 391 9.24 -20.29 17.98
N THR A 392 9.23 -20.86 16.76
CA THR A 392 10.26 -20.62 15.74
C THR A 392 10.33 -19.15 15.34
N LEU A 393 9.19 -18.52 15.06
CA LEU A 393 9.07 -17.10 14.70
C LEU A 393 9.65 -16.22 15.80
N HIS A 394 9.26 -16.46 17.06
CA HIS A 394 9.80 -15.69 18.17
C HIS A 394 11.32 -15.88 18.29
N SER A 395 11.82 -17.11 18.22
CA SER A 395 13.27 -17.36 18.27
C SER A 395 14.04 -16.74 17.10
N ALA A 396 13.44 -16.65 15.92
CA ALA A 396 14.10 -16.16 14.72
C ALA A 396 14.12 -14.63 14.63
N PHE A 397 13.05 -13.96 15.07
CA PHE A 397 12.87 -12.53 14.80
C PHE A 397 13.00 -11.64 16.04
N TRP A 398 12.92 -12.21 17.25
CA TRP A 398 12.98 -11.40 18.47
C TRP A 398 14.38 -10.85 18.72
N VAL A 399 14.48 -9.52 18.77
CA VAL A 399 15.71 -8.82 19.14
C VAL A 399 15.54 -8.33 20.58
N LYS A 400 16.30 -8.93 21.50
CA LYS A 400 16.14 -8.73 22.95
C LYS A 400 16.46 -7.29 23.37
N GLU A 401 17.44 -6.68 22.74
CA GLU A 401 17.95 -5.34 23.05
C GLU A 401 16.93 -4.25 22.72
N THR A 402 16.20 -4.42 21.61
CA THR A 402 15.16 -3.50 21.17
C THR A 402 13.78 -3.85 21.73
N GLY A 403 13.56 -5.12 22.09
CA GLY A 403 12.29 -5.59 22.62
C GLY A 403 11.18 -5.70 21.58
N ALA A 404 11.52 -6.03 20.33
CA ALA A 404 10.57 -6.21 19.23
C ALA A 404 11.05 -7.27 18.23
N TRP A 405 10.17 -7.65 17.30
CA TRP A 405 10.49 -8.62 16.25
C TRP A 405 10.93 -7.92 14.97
N PHE A 406 11.96 -8.40 14.30
CA PHE A 406 12.48 -7.81 13.05
C PHE A 406 12.64 -8.87 11.98
N ASP A 407 12.46 -8.46 10.72
CA ASP A 407 12.73 -9.34 9.58
C ASP A 407 14.19 -9.82 9.63
N PHE A 408 14.43 -11.04 9.15
CA PHE A 408 15.77 -11.62 9.10
C PHE A 408 16.29 -11.61 7.67
N ASP A 409 17.41 -10.94 7.43
CA ASP A 409 18.06 -10.87 6.13
C ASP A 409 19.07 -12.02 5.98
N LEU A 410 18.87 -12.87 4.97
CA LEU A 410 19.70 -14.04 4.70
C LEU A 410 21.08 -13.67 4.15
N THR A 411 21.20 -12.51 3.50
CA THR A 411 22.43 -12.01 2.90
C THR A 411 23.39 -11.52 3.98
N THR A 412 22.90 -10.65 4.86
CA THR A 412 23.70 -10.13 5.99
C THR A 412 23.72 -11.06 7.19
N LYS A 413 22.83 -12.06 7.23
CA LYS A 413 22.60 -12.97 8.36
C LYS A 413 22.29 -12.23 9.66
N ASN A 414 21.56 -11.12 9.54
CA ASN A 414 21.26 -10.24 10.66
C ASN A 414 19.81 -9.75 10.58
N HIS A 415 19.32 -9.23 11.71
CA HIS A 415 18.01 -8.59 11.76
C HIS A 415 18.03 -7.23 11.07
N SER A 416 16.89 -6.90 10.46
CA SER A 416 16.57 -5.54 10.05
C SER A 416 16.66 -4.57 11.24
N SER A 417 17.20 -3.37 11.02
CA SER A 417 17.36 -2.34 12.07
C SER A 417 16.27 -1.25 12.07
N CYS A 418 15.36 -1.25 11.10
CA CYS A 418 14.36 -0.19 10.95
C CYS A 418 12.99 -0.63 11.46
N PHE A 419 12.23 0.36 11.92
CA PHE A 419 10.82 0.18 12.26
C PHE A 419 9.99 -0.15 11.02
N SER A 420 9.09 -1.10 11.19
CA SER A 420 7.94 -1.44 10.36
C SER A 420 6.78 -1.82 11.28
N PRO A 421 5.52 -1.49 10.98
CA PRO A 421 4.36 -2.00 11.72
C PRO A 421 4.38 -3.52 11.96
N SER A 422 4.97 -4.28 11.04
CA SER A 422 5.14 -5.73 11.16
C SER A 422 5.95 -6.17 12.38
N ASN A 423 6.79 -5.30 12.95
CA ASN A 423 7.57 -5.58 14.16
C ASN A 423 6.70 -5.93 15.37
N ILE A 424 5.41 -5.59 15.34
CA ILE A 424 4.46 -5.72 16.45
C ILE A 424 3.38 -6.77 16.16
N PHE A 425 3.21 -7.18 14.89
CA PHE A 425 2.20 -8.16 14.47
C PHE A 425 2.25 -9.51 15.20
N PRO A 426 3.40 -10.00 15.73
CA PRO A 426 3.41 -11.23 16.51
C PRO A 426 2.52 -11.21 17.76
N LEU A 427 2.13 -10.04 18.28
CA LEU A 427 1.13 -9.93 19.35
C LEU A 427 -0.25 -10.47 18.95
N LEU A 428 -0.55 -10.62 17.65
CA LEU A 428 -1.75 -11.29 17.16
C LEU A 428 -1.76 -12.79 17.44
N LEU A 429 -0.62 -13.39 17.81
CA LEU A 429 -0.49 -14.81 18.11
C LEU A 429 -0.65 -15.06 19.61
N SER A 430 -1.54 -16.00 19.96
CA SER A 430 -1.73 -16.39 21.35
C SER A 430 -0.43 -16.87 21.99
N GLY A 431 -0.16 -16.37 23.20
CA GLY A 431 1.05 -16.68 23.96
C GLY A 431 2.21 -15.71 23.75
N LEU A 432 2.21 -14.88 22.71
CA LEU A 432 3.22 -13.82 22.52
C LEU A 432 2.84 -12.48 23.17
N ASN A 433 1.59 -12.35 23.63
CA ASN A 433 1.17 -11.21 24.46
C ASN A 433 1.94 -11.09 25.79
N ARG A 434 2.68 -12.13 26.20
CA ARG A 434 3.60 -12.08 27.35
C ARG A 434 4.77 -11.10 27.19
N PHE A 435 5.00 -10.60 25.97
CA PHE A 435 6.04 -9.61 25.64
C PHE A 435 5.47 -8.18 25.49
N ASP A 436 4.24 -7.94 25.95
CA ASP A 436 3.57 -6.66 25.79
C ASP A 436 4.28 -5.49 26.50
N SER A 437 5.04 -5.78 27.56
CA SER A 437 5.80 -4.79 28.33
C SER A 437 7.05 -4.33 27.58
N GLU A 438 7.75 -5.24 26.90
CA GLU A 438 8.86 -4.93 26.00
C GLU A 438 8.36 -4.14 24.79
N ILE A 439 7.23 -4.55 24.21
CA ILE A 439 6.62 -3.83 23.09
C ILE A 439 6.14 -2.44 23.52
N GLU A 440 5.58 -2.27 24.72
CA GLU A 440 5.27 -0.94 25.25
C GLU A 440 6.52 -0.04 25.28
N LYS A 441 7.65 -0.55 25.79
CA LYS A 441 8.91 0.21 25.82
C LYS A 441 9.38 0.56 24.42
N TYR A 442 9.33 -0.40 23.50
CA TYR A 442 9.69 -0.20 22.09
C TYR A 442 8.83 0.88 21.42
N VAL A 443 7.50 0.78 21.53
CA VAL A 443 6.54 1.74 20.99
C VAL A 443 6.76 3.15 21.55
N ARG A 444 7.05 3.27 22.86
CA ARG A 444 7.38 4.56 23.48
C ARG A 444 8.70 5.13 22.96
N SER A 445 9.74 4.29 22.87
CA SER A 445 11.09 4.74 22.49
C SER A 445 11.21 5.17 21.03
N THR A 446 10.40 4.59 20.15
CA THR A 446 10.45 4.85 18.71
C THR A 446 9.68 6.10 18.29
N GLY A 447 8.80 6.64 19.15
CA GLY A 447 7.98 7.81 18.82
C GLY A 447 6.91 7.55 17.75
N ILE A 448 6.63 6.28 17.42
CA ILE A 448 5.73 5.92 16.31
C ILE A 448 4.28 6.38 16.53
N LEU A 449 3.90 6.71 17.77
CA LEU A 449 2.55 7.17 18.12
C LEU A 449 2.35 8.68 17.88
N ASP A 450 3.42 9.44 17.62
CA ASP A 450 3.42 10.90 17.64
C ASP A 450 2.86 11.54 16.35
N TYR A 451 2.66 10.74 15.31
CA TYR A 451 2.13 11.20 14.02
C TYR A 451 0.62 11.48 14.07
N ASP A 452 0.17 12.42 13.24
CA ASP A 452 -1.16 13.01 13.30
C ASP A 452 -2.24 12.14 12.63
N ALA A 453 -1.88 11.47 11.54
CA ALA A 453 -2.81 10.67 10.73
C ALA A 453 -2.65 9.16 10.92
N GLY A 454 -1.98 8.73 11.99
CA GLY A 454 -1.65 7.31 12.24
C GLY A 454 -0.18 6.99 11.98
N ILE A 455 0.16 5.72 12.14
CA ILE A 455 1.53 5.23 12.21
C ILE A 455 2.10 5.04 10.80
N PRO A 456 3.21 5.69 10.42
CA PRO A 456 3.78 5.54 9.08
C PRO A 456 4.34 4.13 8.87
N THR A 457 4.53 3.76 7.61
CA THR A 457 5.01 2.42 7.22
C THR A 457 6.45 2.16 7.62
N THR A 458 7.28 3.19 7.57
CA THR A 458 8.63 3.24 8.13
C THR A 458 8.82 4.58 8.85
N LEU A 459 9.89 4.72 9.63
CA LEU A 459 10.32 6.03 10.11
C LEU A 459 11.07 6.78 9.01
N ASN A 460 11.42 8.05 9.24
CA ASN A 460 12.07 8.89 8.24
C ASN A 460 13.36 8.25 7.69
N VAL A 461 13.32 7.84 6.42
CA VAL A 461 14.41 7.24 5.65
C VAL A 461 14.54 7.99 4.32
N PRO A 462 15.72 8.02 3.68
CA PRO A 462 15.93 8.71 2.41
C PRO A 462 15.40 7.85 1.25
N SER A 463 14.09 7.61 1.26
CA SER A 463 13.35 6.83 0.27
C SER A 463 12.12 7.62 -0.18
N ASP A 464 11.80 7.52 -1.46
CA ASP A 464 10.59 8.06 -2.09
C ASP A 464 9.55 6.98 -2.41
N GLN A 465 9.77 5.77 -1.88
CA GLN A 465 8.92 4.62 -2.15
C GLN A 465 7.58 4.72 -1.41
N GLN A 466 6.55 4.07 -1.96
CA GLN A 466 5.20 4.26 -1.45
C GLN A 466 4.92 3.56 -0.12
N TRP A 467 5.60 2.46 0.18
CA TRP A 467 5.55 1.77 1.47
C TRP A 467 6.68 2.25 2.39
N ASP A 468 6.93 3.55 2.42
CA ASP A 468 7.84 4.23 3.34
C ASP A 468 7.22 5.49 3.95
N PHE A 469 7.90 6.08 4.93
CA PHE A 469 7.58 7.41 5.43
C PHE A 469 7.44 8.44 4.27
N PRO A 470 6.42 9.31 4.28
CA PRO A 470 5.44 9.57 5.34
C PRO A 470 4.14 8.77 5.20
N ASN A 471 4.08 7.74 4.35
CA ASN A 471 2.82 7.12 3.99
C ASN A 471 2.27 6.18 5.08
N VAL A 472 0.97 6.33 5.33
CA VAL A 472 0.13 5.53 6.19
C VAL A 472 -0.83 4.71 5.33
N TRP A 473 -0.88 3.41 5.57
CA TRP A 473 -1.74 2.47 4.84
C TRP A 473 -2.76 1.84 5.78
N ALA A 474 -4.03 1.83 5.36
CA ALA A 474 -5.13 1.27 6.15
C ALA A 474 -4.88 -0.19 6.60
N PRO A 475 -4.34 -1.08 5.75
CA PRO A 475 -3.85 -2.40 6.16
C PRO A 475 -2.94 -2.40 7.39
N ASN A 476 -1.90 -1.57 7.38
CA ASN A 476 -0.91 -1.49 8.45
C ASN A 476 -1.52 -0.93 9.73
N GLN A 477 -2.37 0.09 9.61
CA GLN A 477 -3.08 0.64 10.77
C GLN A 477 -3.97 -0.43 11.40
N HIS A 478 -4.74 -1.14 10.58
CA HIS A 478 -5.66 -2.18 11.04
C HIS A 478 -4.92 -3.28 11.80
N LEU A 479 -3.91 -3.90 11.19
CA LEU A 479 -3.18 -5.00 11.79
C LEU A 479 -2.42 -4.57 13.06
N LEU A 480 -1.83 -3.38 13.08
CA LEU A 480 -1.11 -2.85 14.24
C LEU A 480 -2.05 -2.55 15.41
N ILE A 481 -3.19 -1.92 15.14
CA ILE A 481 -4.22 -1.64 16.15
C ILE A 481 -4.78 -2.95 16.72
N GLU A 482 -5.06 -3.95 15.88
CA GLU A 482 -5.50 -5.27 16.35
C GLU A 482 -4.42 -5.97 17.17
N SER A 483 -3.13 -5.78 16.84
CA SER A 483 -2.01 -6.30 17.62
C SER A 483 -1.98 -5.69 19.02
N PHE A 484 -2.24 -4.37 19.15
CA PHE A 484 -2.37 -3.71 20.44
C PHE A 484 -3.58 -4.20 21.23
N ARG A 485 -4.74 -4.37 20.58
CA ARG A 485 -5.97 -4.88 21.20
C ARG A 485 -5.84 -6.33 21.69
N ALA A 486 -4.97 -7.13 21.08
CA ALA A 486 -4.72 -8.51 21.48
C ALA A 486 -3.97 -8.65 22.82
N THR A 487 -3.43 -7.56 23.37
CA THR A 487 -2.68 -7.56 24.63
C THR A 487 -3.59 -7.43 25.86
N GLN A 488 -3.02 -7.50 27.07
CA GLN A 488 -3.70 -7.03 28.30
C GLN A 488 -3.08 -5.73 28.82
N ASN A 489 -2.10 -5.19 28.10
CA ASN A 489 -1.39 -3.97 28.44
C ASN A 489 -2.29 -2.74 28.26
N LYS A 490 -2.53 -2.01 29.34
CA LYS A 490 -3.41 -0.83 29.35
C LYS A 490 -2.91 0.29 28.45
N PHE A 491 -1.60 0.49 28.35
CA PHE A 491 -1.02 1.51 27.47
C PHE A 491 -1.27 1.16 26.01
N LEU A 492 -0.98 -0.08 25.59
CA LEU A 492 -1.20 -0.52 24.21
C LEU A 492 -2.69 -0.49 23.84
N HIS A 493 -3.59 -0.92 24.73
CA HIS A 493 -5.04 -0.77 24.53
C HIS A 493 -5.48 0.70 24.36
N THR A 494 -4.89 1.60 25.14
CA THR A 494 -5.18 3.04 25.01
C THR A 494 -4.66 3.57 23.67
N ALA A 495 -3.43 3.20 23.31
CA ALA A 495 -2.84 3.55 22.02
C ALA A 495 -3.68 3.02 20.85
N ALA A 496 -4.23 1.80 20.93
CA ALA A 496 -5.10 1.24 19.90
C ALA A 496 -6.31 2.14 19.61
N ASN A 497 -6.94 2.68 20.66
CA ASN A 497 -8.08 3.58 20.53
C ASN A 497 -7.66 4.95 19.99
N GLU A 498 -6.55 5.51 20.47
CA GLU A 498 -6.06 6.81 20.01
C GLU A 498 -5.61 6.76 18.54
N GLN A 499 -4.93 5.69 18.12
CA GLN A 499 -4.53 5.51 16.72
C GLN A 499 -5.72 5.22 15.81
N THR A 500 -6.74 4.51 16.31
CA THR A 500 -8.03 4.39 15.61
C THR A 500 -8.64 5.77 15.36
N ASP A 501 -8.72 6.60 16.40
CA ASP A 501 -9.33 7.94 16.31
C ASP A 501 -8.56 8.85 15.35
N LYS A 502 -7.22 8.83 15.38
CA LYS A 502 -6.34 9.57 14.46
C LYS A 502 -6.58 9.18 13.01
N PHE A 503 -6.51 7.89 12.69
CA PHE A 503 -6.64 7.43 11.30
C PHE A 503 -8.07 7.61 10.76
N VAL A 504 -9.10 7.31 11.56
CA VAL A 504 -10.51 7.55 11.20
C VAL A 504 -10.74 9.05 10.95
N LYS A 505 -10.16 9.94 11.76
CA LYS A 505 -10.24 11.40 11.56
C LYS A 505 -9.53 11.85 10.29
N ALA A 506 -8.36 11.30 9.96
CA ALA A 506 -7.67 11.60 8.72
C ALA A 506 -8.51 11.20 7.50
N VAL A 507 -9.14 10.02 7.52
CA VAL A 507 -10.02 9.56 6.45
C VAL A 507 -11.28 10.43 6.35
N TYR A 508 -11.89 10.78 7.48
CA TYR A 508 -13.03 11.71 7.53
C TYR A 508 -12.68 13.06 6.91
N ASN A 509 -11.56 13.65 7.30
CA ASN A 509 -11.13 14.95 6.79
C ASN A 509 -10.79 14.88 5.30
N GLY A 510 -10.12 13.82 4.85
CA GLY A 510 -9.80 13.66 3.42
C GLY A 510 -11.05 13.61 2.54
N LEU A 511 -12.15 13.08 3.06
CA LEU A 511 -13.43 12.99 2.37
C LEU A 511 -14.28 14.25 2.49
N PHE A 512 -14.46 14.78 3.69
CA PHE A 512 -15.44 15.84 3.97
C PHE A 512 -14.83 17.23 4.13
N HIS A 513 -13.55 17.33 4.49
CA HIS A 513 -12.83 18.58 4.72
C HIS A 513 -11.48 18.59 3.98
N PRO A 514 -11.47 18.33 2.66
CA PRO A 514 -10.22 18.23 1.91
C PRO A 514 -9.45 19.57 1.97
N PRO A 515 -8.11 19.54 1.86
CA PRO A 515 -7.32 20.76 1.75
C PRO A 515 -7.81 21.68 0.61
N PRO A 516 -7.66 23.01 0.72
CA PRO A 516 -8.07 23.94 -0.33
C PRO A 516 -7.51 23.54 -1.71
N GLY A 517 -8.39 23.49 -2.71
CA GLY A 517 -8.02 23.10 -4.09
C GLY A 517 -7.86 21.60 -4.32
N LYS A 518 -8.19 20.74 -3.34
CA LYS A 518 -8.22 19.27 -3.47
C LYS A 518 -9.65 18.75 -3.45
N ILE A 519 -9.87 17.61 -4.11
CA ILE A 519 -11.16 16.92 -4.12
C ILE A 519 -11.29 16.09 -2.84
N GLY A 520 -12.49 16.07 -2.26
CA GLY A 520 -12.83 15.19 -1.14
C GLY A 520 -12.90 13.75 -1.61
N SER A 521 -12.00 12.89 -1.11
CA SER A 521 -11.97 11.48 -1.51
C SER A 521 -11.47 10.57 -0.40
N ILE A 522 -11.58 9.28 -0.65
CA ILE A 522 -10.98 8.24 0.18
C ILE A 522 -9.80 7.68 -0.58
N TRP A 523 -8.64 7.79 0.05
CA TRP A 523 -7.37 7.51 -0.59
C TRP A 523 -6.92 6.08 -0.30
N GLU A 524 -6.14 5.55 -1.24
CA GLU A 524 -5.36 4.31 -1.08
C GLU A 524 -4.43 4.39 0.14
N LYS A 525 -3.78 5.54 0.32
CA LYS A 525 -2.77 5.84 1.36
C LYS A 525 -2.84 7.31 1.78
N TYR A 526 -2.43 7.61 3.01
CA TYR A 526 -2.52 8.94 3.64
C TYR A 526 -1.15 9.45 4.10
N ASP A 527 -0.99 10.76 4.26
CA ASP A 527 0.23 11.37 4.80
C ASP A 527 0.19 11.40 6.35
N ALA A 528 1.14 10.75 7.01
CA ALA A 528 1.24 10.65 8.48
C ALA A 528 1.35 12.01 9.19
N ARG A 529 1.87 13.03 8.49
CA ARG A 529 2.32 14.29 9.09
C ARG A 529 1.21 15.30 9.35
N SER A 530 -0.01 15.05 8.89
CA SER A 530 -1.09 16.04 8.94
C SER A 530 -2.46 15.43 9.16
N THR A 531 -3.26 16.04 10.03
CA THR A 531 -4.67 15.67 10.21
C THR A 531 -5.57 16.09 9.04
N SER A 532 -5.06 16.78 8.01
CA SER A 532 -5.87 17.33 6.92
C SER A 532 -6.50 16.27 6.03
N GLY A 533 -6.13 15.00 6.19
CA GLY A 533 -6.59 13.90 5.33
C GLY A 533 -6.01 13.96 3.91
N ALA A 534 -4.83 14.58 3.78
CA ALA A 534 -4.09 14.57 2.53
C ALA A 534 -3.71 13.13 2.15
N SER A 535 -3.77 12.84 0.85
CA SER A 535 -3.25 11.59 0.32
C SER A 535 -1.74 11.50 0.52
N GLY A 536 -1.25 10.26 0.66
CA GLY A 536 0.16 9.97 0.55
C GLY A 536 0.65 10.03 -0.91
N GLY A 537 1.94 9.80 -1.11
CA GLY A 537 2.59 9.90 -2.43
C GLY A 537 3.66 8.83 -2.64
N GLY A 538 4.60 9.07 -3.56
CA GLY A 538 5.73 8.17 -3.80
C GLY A 538 5.39 6.89 -4.55
N GLY A 539 6.45 6.15 -4.92
CA GLY A 539 6.40 4.94 -5.73
C GLY A 539 6.15 5.17 -7.22
N GLU A 540 5.71 4.12 -7.92
CA GLU A 540 5.68 4.07 -9.39
C GLU A 540 4.43 4.68 -10.03
N TYR A 541 3.44 5.08 -9.23
CA TYR A 541 2.18 5.61 -9.74
C TYR A 541 1.52 6.63 -8.81
N GLU A 542 0.69 7.49 -9.40
CA GLU A 542 -0.11 8.48 -8.67
C GLU A 542 -1.09 7.79 -7.70
N VAL A 543 -1.32 8.37 -6.53
CA VAL A 543 -2.23 7.82 -5.52
C VAL A 543 -3.63 7.55 -6.07
N GLN A 544 -4.23 6.42 -5.66
CA GLN A 544 -5.56 6.02 -6.13
C GLN A 544 -6.70 6.45 -5.20
N GLU A 545 -7.87 6.62 -5.79
CA GLU A 545 -9.14 6.93 -5.12
C GLU A 545 -10.02 5.69 -5.03
N GLY A 546 -10.78 5.54 -3.95
CA GLY A 546 -11.77 4.48 -3.80
C GLY A 546 -12.11 4.18 -2.35
N PHE A 547 -11.20 3.69 -1.51
CA PHE A 547 -10.31 2.58 -1.86
C PHE A 547 -10.73 1.38 -1.01
N GLY A 548 -10.85 0.19 -1.60
CA GLY A 548 -11.54 -0.96 -1.02
C GLY A 548 -11.03 -1.36 0.35
N TRP A 549 -9.70 -1.47 0.54
CA TRP A 549 -9.16 -1.75 1.88
C TRP A 549 -9.37 -0.60 2.87
N THR A 550 -9.44 0.65 2.41
CA THR A 550 -9.53 1.82 3.31
C THR A 550 -10.94 1.85 3.83
N ASN A 551 -11.89 1.68 2.93
CA ASN A 551 -13.31 1.52 3.26
C ASN A 551 -13.49 0.36 4.24
N GLY A 552 -12.86 -0.79 3.96
CA GLY A 552 -12.96 -1.99 4.77
C GLY A 552 -12.39 -1.86 6.18
N ALA A 553 -11.11 -1.48 6.27
CA ALA A 553 -10.39 -1.33 7.51
C ALA A 553 -10.99 -0.24 8.41
N VAL A 554 -11.34 0.92 7.84
CA VAL A 554 -11.93 2.04 8.60
C VAL A 554 -13.33 1.68 9.09
N MET A 555 -14.12 0.97 8.28
CA MET A 555 -15.43 0.48 8.69
C MET A 555 -15.30 -0.47 9.90
N ASP A 556 -14.37 -1.41 9.87
CA ASP A 556 -14.11 -2.34 10.97
C ASP A 556 -13.63 -1.60 12.24
N MET A 557 -12.72 -0.62 12.10
CA MET A 557 -12.27 0.24 13.20
C MET A 557 -13.42 1.03 13.83
N VAL A 558 -14.26 1.68 13.00
CA VAL A 558 -15.43 2.43 13.47
C VAL A 558 -16.40 1.51 14.21
N TRP A 559 -16.64 0.32 13.67
CA TRP A 559 -17.52 -0.67 14.27
C TRP A 559 -17.01 -1.14 15.63
N ASN A 560 -15.73 -1.48 15.74
CA ASN A 560 -15.13 -1.96 16.98
C ASN A 560 -15.05 -0.85 18.05
N ASN A 561 -14.91 0.41 17.64
CA ASN A 561 -14.89 1.58 18.53
C ASN A 561 -16.23 2.34 18.59
N ARG A 562 -17.35 1.71 18.21
CA ARG A 562 -18.67 2.39 18.13
C ARG A 562 -19.19 2.95 19.47
N ASN A 563 -18.72 2.39 20.59
CA ASN A 563 -19.14 2.79 21.94
C ASN A 563 -18.12 3.69 22.66
N THR A 564 -16.95 3.96 22.06
CA THR A 564 -15.93 4.80 22.70
C THR A 564 -16.16 6.28 22.32
N PRO A 565 -16.35 7.20 23.27
CA PRO A 565 -16.41 8.63 22.99
C PRO A 565 -15.12 9.09 22.30
N ARG A 566 -15.24 10.00 21.33
CA ARG A 566 -14.08 10.62 20.68
C ARG A 566 -13.23 11.31 21.75
N ARG A 567 -11.93 10.96 21.81
CA ARG A 567 -10.98 11.81 22.52
C ARG A 567 -10.47 12.83 21.52
N ASP A 568 -10.91 14.07 21.64
CA ASP A 568 -10.15 15.12 20.99
C ASP A 568 -8.76 15.12 21.61
N PRO A 569 -7.68 15.18 20.80
CA PRO A 569 -6.36 15.39 21.36
C PRO A 569 -6.45 16.63 22.26
N PRO A 570 -5.82 16.61 23.45
CA PRO A 570 -5.84 17.77 24.32
C PRO A 570 -5.45 18.97 23.45
N ASN A 571 -6.29 19.99 23.47
CA ASN A 571 -6.04 21.24 22.76
C ASN A 571 -4.59 21.59 23.10
N ARG A 572 -3.70 21.53 22.10
CA ARG A 572 -2.41 22.20 22.24
C ARG A 572 -2.76 23.68 22.15
N ASP A 573 -3.33 24.19 23.23
CA ASP A 573 -3.32 25.60 23.55
C ASP A 573 -1.83 25.95 23.57
N ILE A 574 -1.37 26.47 22.44
CA ILE A 574 -0.20 27.33 22.40
C ILE A 574 -0.50 28.39 23.46
N PHE A 575 0.40 28.53 24.45
CA PHE A 575 0.27 29.27 25.73
C PHE A 575 -0.35 28.42 26.87
N SER A 576 0.38 27.98 27.90
CA SER A 576 1.40 28.72 28.66
C SER A 576 2.28 27.75 29.45
N SER A 577 3.57 27.65 29.09
CA SER A 577 4.58 27.30 30.09
C SER A 577 4.88 28.56 30.91
N PRO A 578 5.08 28.48 32.24
CA PRO A 578 5.45 29.65 33.05
C PRO A 578 6.70 30.36 32.51
N LEU A 579 7.60 29.60 31.89
CA LEU A 579 8.83 30.10 31.28
C LEU A 579 8.57 31.04 30.09
N GLN A 580 7.61 30.73 29.22
CA GLN A 580 7.26 31.59 28.08
C GLN A 580 6.54 32.87 28.52
N ALA A 581 5.72 32.82 29.58
CA ALA A 581 5.10 34.02 30.13
C ALA A 581 6.16 34.99 30.69
N THR A 582 7.20 34.50 31.36
CA THR A 582 8.29 35.34 31.88
C THR A 582 9.12 35.97 30.76
N VAL A 583 9.40 35.23 29.68
CA VAL A 583 10.15 35.75 28.53
C VAL A 583 9.33 36.77 27.75
N ILE A 584 8.04 36.55 27.56
CA ILE A 584 7.15 37.49 26.87
C ILE A 584 6.98 38.76 27.72
N ILE A 585 6.72 38.65 29.02
CA ILE A 585 6.64 39.82 29.92
C ILE A 585 7.98 40.57 29.95
N GLY A 586 9.11 39.85 29.92
CA GLY A 586 10.46 40.43 29.80
C GLY A 586 10.69 41.21 28.50
N LEU A 587 10.22 40.69 27.36
CA LEU A 587 10.34 41.35 26.06
C LEU A 587 9.42 42.56 25.92
N TRP A 588 8.20 42.50 26.48
CA TRP A 588 7.26 43.62 26.50
C TRP A 588 7.74 44.75 27.42
N THR A 589 8.33 44.41 28.57
CA THR A 589 8.91 45.40 29.49
C THR A 589 10.16 46.07 28.91
N LEU A 590 11.03 45.34 28.22
CA LEU A 590 12.18 45.93 27.51
C LEU A 590 11.75 46.86 26.38
N SER A 591 10.72 46.47 25.62
CA SER A 591 10.19 47.27 24.51
C SER A 591 9.52 48.55 25.01
N ALA A 592 8.79 48.49 26.12
CA ALA A 592 8.19 49.66 26.76
C ALA A 592 9.27 50.61 27.32
N LEU A 593 10.35 50.09 27.92
CA LEU A 593 11.47 50.89 28.40
C LEU A 593 12.25 51.56 27.27
N MET A 594 12.45 50.89 26.14
CA MET A 594 13.07 51.50 24.94
C MET A 594 12.18 52.58 24.32
N ALA A 595 10.87 52.37 24.27
CA ALA A 595 9.93 53.39 23.81
C ALA A 595 9.91 54.62 24.73
N LEU A 596 9.97 54.41 26.05
CA LEU A 596 10.06 55.49 27.04
C LEU A 596 11.38 56.26 26.90
N TRP A 597 12.49 55.56 26.65
CA TRP A 597 13.81 56.18 26.43
C TRP A 597 13.83 57.05 25.17
N PHE A 598 13.23 56.60 24.07
CA PHE A 598 13.12 57.39 22.84
C PHE A 598 12.29 58.67 23.04
N VAL A 599 11.18 58.60 23.78
CA VAL A 599 10.35 59.76 24.13
C VAL A 599 11.09 60.74 25.04
N VAL A 600 11.82 60.27 26.05
CA VAL A 600 12.62 61.14 26.94
C VAL A 600 13.80 61.77 26.17
N ALA A 601 14.48 61.02 25.31
CA ALA A 601 15.60 61.52 24.50
C ALA A 601 15.15 62.55 23.45
N THR A 602 13.92 62.46 22.91
CA THR A 602 13.38 63.47 22.00
C THR A 602 12.86 64.71 22.73
N CYS A 603 12.35 64.56 23.95
CA CYS A 603 11.93 65.69 24.79
C CYS A 603 13.12 66.50 25.35
N CYS A 604 14.29 65.89 25.58
CA CYS A 604 15.48 66.57 26.06
C CYS A 604 16.29 67.35 24.99
N LYS A 605 15.91 67.31 23.70
CA LYS A 605 16.61 68.05 22.63
C LYS A 605 16.02 69.42 22.28
N LYS A 606 14.98 69.88 22.98
CA LYS A 606 14.43 71.24 22.84
C LYS A 606 14.64 72.05 24.12
N THR A 607 15.85 72.60 24.31
CA THR A 607 16.09 73.84 25.07
C THR A 607 17.59 74.21 25.02
N ARG A 608 17.97 75.17 24.16
CA ARG A 608 18.84 76.36 24.42
C ARG A 608 19.57 76.89 23.16
N PRO A 609 19.95 78.18 23.13
CA PRO A 609 19.87 79.06 21.95
C PRO A 609 21.21 79.44 21.28
N ASN A 610 21.09 80.14 20.15
CA ASN A 610 22.11 80.73 19.26
C ASN A 610 23.19 81.58 19.96
N HIS A 611 24.45 81.49 19.49
CA HIS A 611 25.22 82.63 18.93
C HIS A 611 26.60 82.24 18.34
N LEU A 612 26.79 82.63 17.07
CA LEU A 612 27.92 83.30 16.36
C LEU A 612 29.33 82.69 16.11
N ASP A 613 29.84 83.17 14.95
CA ASP A 613 31.20 83.24 14.36
C ASP A 613 31.73 82.01 13.60
N SER A 614 32.44 82.09 12.46
CA SER A 614 32.71 83.09 11.40
C SER A 614 33.67 82.40 10.41
N GLU A 615 33.65 82.77 9.11
CA GLU A 615 34.75 82.59 8.11
C GLU A 615 35.13 81.14 7.69
N SER A 616 35.64 80.82 6.49
CA SER A 616 35.75 81.40 5.14
C SER A 616 36.19 80.25 4.20
N GLN A 617 35.96 80.40 2.88
CA GLN A 617 36.85 80.04 1.74
C GLN A 617 37.59 78.67 1.71
N ALA A 618 37.82 77.96 0.60
CA ALA A 618 37.57 78.11 -0.83
C ALA A 618 38.10 76.82 -1.54
N SER A 619 37.63 76.60 -2.78
CA SER A 619 38.33 75.99 -3.93
C SER A 619 38.88 74.53 -3.94
N ARG A 620 38.36 73.79 -4.94
CA ARG A 620 39.08 73.14 -6.06
C ARG A 620 40.22 72.13 -5.79
N SER A 621 39.90 70.90 -6.20
CA SER A 621 40.50 70.16 -7.34
C SER A 621 41.82 69.40 -7.17
N LEU A 622 41.79 68.22 -7.80
CA LEU A 622 42.85 67.47 -8.50
C LEU A 622 43.58 66.36 -7.73
N LEU A 623 43.44 65.15 -8.31
CA LEU A 623 44.48 64.15 -8.64
C LEU A 623 45.20 63.50 -7.44
N SER A 624 45.57 62.22 -7.41
CA SER A 624 45.64 61.12 -8.38
C SER A 624 46.29 59.93 -7.65
N ASN A 625 45.99 58.70 -8.09
CA ASN A 625 46.86 57.50 -8.03
C ASN A 625 47.04 56.89 -6.61
N MET A 626 47.16 55.58 -6.40
CA MET A 626 47.77 54.51 -7.22
C MET A 626 47.41 53.15 -6.59
N GLU A 627 47.12 52.15 -7.44
CA GLU A 627 47.62 50.74 -7.47
C GLU A 627 47.32 49.81 -6.28
N ASP A 628 46.54 48.72 -6.47
CA ASP A 628 46.91 47.35 -6.96
C ASP A 628 47.30 46.45 -5.75
N ASP A 629 47.06 45.15 -5.63
CA ASP A 629 46.42 44.09 -6.43
C ASP A 629 46.27 42.85 -5.50
N ASP A 630 45.18 42.10 -5.71
CA ASP A 630 45.00 40.64 -5.90
C ASP A 630 45.76 39.52 -5.12
N ASP A 631 44.93 38.53 -4.77
CA ASP A 631 45.00 37.06 -4.98
C ASP A 631 46.17 36.21 -4.42
N PHE A 632 45.98 34.94 -3.99
CA PHE A 632 45.18 33.84 -4.55
C PHE A 632 44.64 32.88 -3.47
#